data_AF-A0A7V6FEP1-F1
#
_entry.id   AF-A0A7V6FEP1-F1
#
_cell.length_a   1.000
_cell.length_b   1.000
_cell.length_c   1.000
_cell.angle_alpha   90.00
_cell.angle_beta   90.00
_cell.angle_gamma   90.00
#
_symmetry.space_group_name_H-M   'P 1'
#
loop_
_entity.id
_entity.type
_entity.pdbx_description
1 polymer ?
#
loop_
_entity_poly.entity_id
_entity_poly.type
_entity_poly.pdbx_seq_one_letter_code
_entity_poly.pdbx_strand_id
1 'polypeptide(L)'
;MLRQIATSGLKGRRRETRILLVALSLAFFFVAVSFVLLDTANTNRTLQRLSTFGQWQAVYINQPQSELGLIDENSEPVQVQILGRDDRAGLVAAVDDDFRQMSHIKLIEGAWPESAYEMVIEQGQLSHFAETPQVGDTV
;
A
#
# COMPACT_ATOMS: atom_id res chain seq x y z
N MET A 1 -44.92 -21.56 -28.78
CA MET A 1 -45.20 -22.92 -28.24
C MET A 1 -44.19 -23.37 -27.18
N LEU A 2 -42.87 -23.41 -27.43
CA LEU A 2 -41.87 -23.90 -26.46
C LEU A 2 -41.91 -23.23 -25.06
N ARG A 3 -42.03 -21.89 -25.00
CA ARG A 3 -42.09 -21.13 -23.73
C ARG A 3 -43.34 -21.46 -22.89
N GLN A 4 -44.45 -21.86 -23.52
CA GLN A 4 -45.67 -22.28 -22.81
C GLN A 4 -45.56 -23.69 -22.25
N ILE A 5 -44.86 -24.59 -22.96
CA ILE A 5 -44.60 -25.96 -22.51
C ILE A 5 -43.60 -25.96 -21.34
N ALA A 6 -42.57 -25.13 -21.41
CA ALA A 6 -41.60 -24.97 -20.32
C ALA A 6 -42.24 -24.39 -19.05
N THR A 7 -43.10 -23.36 -19.19
CA THR A 7 -43.77 -22.75 -18.03
C THR A 7 -44.86 -23.62 -17.43
N SER A 8 -45.58 -24.43 -18.24
CA SER A 8 -46.56 -25.40 -17.71
C SER A 8 -45.88 -26.56 -16.96
N GLY A 9 -44.73 -27.03 -17.43
CA GLY A 9 -43.90 -28.04 -16.75
C GLY A 9 -43.36 -27.57 -15.39
N LEU A 10 -42.84 -26.34 -15.30
CA LEU A 10 -42.42 -25.73 -14.02
C LEU A 10 -43.60 -25.52 -13.05
N LYS A 11 -44.78 -25.15 -13.57
CA LYS A 11 -45.98 -24.91 -12.76
C LYS A 11 -46.55 -26.19 -12.14
N GLY A 12 -46.28 -27.36 -12.74
CA GLY A 12 -46.63 -28.68 -12.23
C GLY A 12 -45.72 -29.18 -11.11
N ARG A 13 -44.43 -28.82 -11.11
CA ARG A 13 -43.42 -29.26 -10.11
C ARG A 13 -42.92 -28.11 -9.22
N ARG A 14 -43.86 -27.34 -8.67
CA ARG A 14 -43.58 -26.08 -7.93
C ARG A 14 -42.58 -26.20 -6.77
N ARG A 15 -42.45 -27.37 -6.14
CA ARG A 15 -41.49 -27.59 -5.04
C ARG A 15 -40.07 -27.74 -5.58
N GLU A 16 -39.88 -28.54 -6.62
CA GLU A 16 -38.58 -28.72 -7.26
C GLU A 16 -38.12 -27.45 -7.96
N THR A 17 -39.02 -26.74 -8.63
CA THR A 17 -38.72 -25.43 -9.24
C THR A 17 -38.30 -24.40 -8.19
N ARG A 18 -38.91 -24.42 -6.98
CA ARG A 18 -38.48 -23.55 -5.88
C ARG A 18 -37.08 -23.91 -5.39
N ILE A 19 -36.80 -25.19 -5.18
CA ILE A 19 -35.48 -25.65 -4.75
C ILE A 19 -34.41 -25.24 -5.77
N LEU A 20 -34.69 -25.42 -7.06
CA LEU A 20 -33.77 -25.09 -8.14
C LEU A 20 -33.55 -23.57 -8.26
N LEU A 21 -34.60 -22.76 -8.12
CA LEU A 21 -34.48 -21.30 -8.06
C LEU A 21 -33.65 -20.85 -6.86
N VAL A 22 -33.89 -21.41 -5.67
CA VAL A 22 -33.12 -21.08 -4.47
C VAL A 22 -31.65 -21.45 -4.65
N ALA A 23 -31.36 -22.64 -5.17
CA ALA A 23 -29.98 -23.06 -5.45
C ALA A 23 -29.29 -22.13 -6.46
N LEU A 24 -29.99 -21.74 -7.54
CA LEU A 24 -29.47 -20.83 -8.54
C LEU A 24 -29.22 -19.43 -7.97
N SER A 25 -30.17 -18.89 -7.20
CA SER A 25 -30.02 -17.60 -6.51
C SER A 25 -28.87 -17.62 -5.51
N LEU A 26 -28.71 -18.72 -4.78
CA LEU A 26 -27.64 -18.87 -3.80
C LEU A 26 -26.27 -18.96 -4.49
N ALA A 27 -26.17 -19.73 -5.58
CA ALA A 27 -24.95 -19.80 -6.39
C ALA A 27 -24.58 -18.41 -6.95
N PHE A 28 -25.56 -17.69 -7.49
CA PHE A 28 -25.35 -16.33 -7.98
C PHE A 28 -24.91 -15.37 -6.86
N PHE A 29 -25.54 -15.47 -5.68
CA PHE A 29 -25.18 -14.69 -4.50
C PHE A 29 -23.72 -14.93 -4.10
N PHE A 30 -23.28 -16.19 -4.03
CA PHE A 30 -21.89 -16.52 -3.70
C PHE A 30 -20.90 -15.98 -4.73
N VAL A 31 -21.23 -16.05 -6.03
CA VAL A 31 -20.38 -15.48 -7.09
C VAL A 31 -20.30 -13.97 -6.93
N ALA A 32 -21.42 -13.27 -6.76
CA ALA A 32 -21.45 -11.82 -6.57
C ALA A 32 -20.65 -11.38 -5.33
N VAL A 33 -20.84 -12.05 -4.20
CA VAL A 33 -20.07 -11.78 -2.97
C VAL A 33 -18.57 -12.03 -3.19
N SER A 34 -18.19 -13.09 -3.89
CA SER A 34 -16.78 -13.39 -4.19
C SER A 34 -16.13 -12.30 -5.04
N PHE A 35 -16.85 -11.76 -6.04
CA PHE A 35 -16.37 -10.64 -6.84
C PHE A 35 -16.18 -9.37 -6.01
N VAL A 36 -17.15 -9.01 -5.16
CA VAL A 36 -17.05 -7.84 -4.28
C VAL A 36 -15.88 -7.98 -3.29
N LEU A 37 -15.71 -9.17 -2.71
CA LEU A 37 -14.60 -9.44 -1.80
C LEU A 37 -13.25 -9.36 -2.52
N LEU A 38 -13.15 -9.87 -3.75
CA LEU A 38 -11.93 -9.81 -4.55
C LEU A 38 -11.55 -8.36 -4.86
N ASP A 39 -12.52 -7.55 -5.29
CA ASP A 39 -12.31 -6.13 -5.58
C ASP A 39 -11.88 -5.34 -4.33
N THR A 40 -12.55 -5.61 -3.21
CA THR A 40 -12.22 -5.01 -1.91
C THR A 40 -10.82 -5.42 -1.45
N ALA A 41 -10.45 -6.70 -1.60
CA ALA A 41 -9.13 -7.20 -1.24
C ALA A 41 -8.03 -6.57 -2.10
N ASN A 42 -8.26 -6.41 -3.40
CA ASN A 42 -7.31 -5.77 -4.29
C ASN A 42 -7.15 -4.27 -3.96
N THR A 43 -8.25 -3.57 -3.73
CA THR A 43 -8.25 -2.16 -3.33
C THR A 43 -7.50 -1.95 -2.01
N ASN A 44 -7.78 -2.77 -1.01
CA ASN A 44 -7.10 -2.71 0.28
C ASN A 44 -5.60 -3.03 0.16
N ARG A 45 -5.21 -4.00 -0.67
CA ARG A 45 -3.78 -4.28 -0.93
C ARG A 45 -3.06 -3.08 -1.54
N THR A 46 -3.69 -2.41 -2.51
CA THR A 46 -3.14 -1.20 -3.12
C THR A 46 -2.99 -0.10 -2.08
N LEU A 47 -4.05 0.19 -1.30
CA LEU A 47 -4.00 1.21 -0.26
C LEU A 47 -2.95 0.89 0.82
N GLN A 48 -2.84 -0.37 1.23
CA GLN A 48 -1.85 -0.81 2.22
C GLN A 48 -0.42 -0.70 1.68
N ARG A 49 -0.20 -1.02 0.39
CA ARG A 49 1.11 -0.82 -0.24
C ARG A 49 1.48 0.66 -0.26
N LEU A 50 0.55 1.53 -0.66
CA LEU A 50 0.74 2.97 -0.69
C LEU A 50 0.99 3.56 0.70
N SER A 51 0.31 3.06 1.73
CA SER A 51 0.52 3.52 3.10
C SER A 51 1.84 3.06 3.71
N THR A 52 2.40 1.95 3.22
CA THR A 52 3.63 1.35 3.77
C THR A 52 4.88 1.83 3.04
N PHE A 53 4.81 2.01 1.71
CA PHE A 53 5.97 2.30 0.88
C PHE A 53 5.90 3.65 0.16
N GLY A 54 4.82 4.41 0.35
CA GLY A 54 4.62 5.67 -0.38
C GLY A 54 4.28 5.48 -1.86
N GLN A 55 4.32 6.59 -2.60
CA GLN A 55 4.00 6.66 -4.03
C GLN A 55 5.25 6.80 -4.88
N TRP A 56 6.05 5.74 -4.98
CA TRP A 56 7.19 5.68 -5.90
C TRP A 56 7.08 4.54 -6.90
N GLN A 57 7.58 4.77 -8.11
CA GLN A 57 7.50 3.79 -9.20
C GLN A 57 8.83 3.08 -9.45
N ALA A 58 9.96 3.76 -9.20
CA ALA A 58 11.30 3.23 -9.37
C ALA A 58 12.27 3.87 -8.38
N VAL A 59 13.31 3.14 -8.02
CA VAL A 59 14.44 3.63 -7.21
C VAL A 59 15.71 3.42 -8.01
N TYR A 60 16.47 4.49 -8.18
CA TYR A 60 17.74 4.47 -8.88
C TYR A 60 18.86 4.76 -7.88
N ILE A 61 19.84 3.84 -7.79
CA ILE A 61 20.96 3.96 -6.86
C ILE A 61 22.22 4.27 -7.66
N ASN A 62 22.98 5.26 -7.21
CA ASN A 62 24.28 5.62 -7.78
C ASN A 62 24.21 6.01 -9.28
N GLN A 63 23.11 6.67 -9.69
CA GLN A 63 23.00 7.21 -11.04
C GLN A 63 23.58 8.62 -11.10
N PRO A 64 24.40 8.95 -12.12
CA PRO A 64 24.87 10.30 -12.33
C PRO A 64 23.68 11.22 -12.63
N GLN A 65 23.72 12.44 -12.11
CA GLN A 65 22.64 13.42 -12.25
C GLN A 65 22.25 13.71 -13.72
N SER A 66 23.20 13.49 -14.65
CA SER A 66 23.00 13.61 -16.10
C SER A 66 22.07 12.55 -16.71
N GLU A 67 21.84 11.42 -16.03
CA GLU A 67 20.95 10.34 -16.50
C GLU A 67 19.53 10.46 -15.92
N LEU A 68 19.29 11.42 -15.02
CA LEU A 68 17.96 11.72 -14.49
C LEU A 68 17.00 12.26 -15.56
N GLY A 69 17.52 12.84 -16.64
CA GLY A 69 16.73 13.27 -17.81
C GLY A 69 16.16 12.12 -18.66
N LEU A 70 16.48 10.86 -18.33
CA LEU A 70 15.88 9.65 -18.94
C LEU A 70 14.66 9.15 -18.17
N ILE A 71 14.38 9.73 -17.00
CA ILE A 71 13.17 9.44 -16.23
C ILE A 71 12.02 10.19 -16.92
N ASP A 72 10.88 9.52 -17.12
CA ASP A 72 9.69 10.02 -17.82
C ASP A 72 9.43 11.51 -17.55
N GLU A 73 9.20 12.31 -18.60
CA GLU A 73 8.95 13.77 -18.48
C GLU A 73 7.79 14.09 -17.53
N ASN A 74 6.89 13.14 -17.28
CA ASN A 74 5.76 13.31 -16.36
C ASN A 74 6.06 12.85 -14.92
N SER A 75 7.29 12.40 -14.64
CA SER A 75 7.69 11.98 -13.31
C SER A 75 8.30 13.13 -12.51
N GLU A 76 8.03 13.16 -11.21
CA GLU A 76 8.66 14.08 -10.25
C GLU A 76 9.81 13.34 -9.56
N PRO A 77 11.08 13.56 -9.98
CA PRO A 77 12.20 12.84 -9.41
C PRO A 77 12.54 13.40 -8.03
N VAL A 78 12.46 12.55 -7.01
CA VAL A 78 12.90 12.86 -5.66
C VAL A 78 14.32 12.34 -5.44
N GLN A 79 15.20 13.17 -4.88
CA GLN A 79 16.59 12.81 -4.61
C GLN A 79 16.79 12.52 -3.12
N VAL A 80 17.52 11.44 -2.85
CA VAL A 80 17.91 11.06 -1.48
C VAL A 80 19.42 10.92 -1.44
N GLN A 81 20.05 11.63 -0.52
CA GLN A 81 21.49 11.55 -0.33
C GLN A 81 21.80 10.56 0.78
N ILE A 82 22.43 9.44 0.45
CA ILE A 82 22.93 8.49 1.44
C ILE A 82 24.19 9.08 2.09
N LEU A 83 24.15 9.27 3.40
CA LEU A 83 25.28 9.79 4.20
C LEU A 83 26.18 8.65 4.69
N GLY A 84 25.61 7.48 4.91
CA GLY A 84 26.35 6.30 5.36
C GLY A 84 25.45 5.24 5.97
N ARG A 85 26.08 4.29 6.67
CA ARG A 85 25.38 3.27 7.44
C ARG A 85 25.95 3.24 8.86
N ASP A 86 25.07 3.23 9.83
CA ASP A 86 25.37 3.01 11.25
C ASP A 86 24.84 1.64 11.68
N ASP A 87 25.51 0.99 12.62
CA ASP A 87 25.14 -0.35 13.08
C ASP A 87 23.84 -0.36 13.90
N ARG A 88 23.48 0.77 14.52
CA ARG A 88 22.27 0.94 15.35
C ARG A 88 21.15 1.62 14.55
N ALA A 89 21.45 2.72 13.89
CA ALA A 89 20.45 3.51 13.16
C ALA A 89 20.18 3.01 11.73
N GLY A 90 20.99 2.07 11.23
CA GLY A 90 20.84 1.53 9.88
C GLY A 90 21.32 2.49 8.80
N LEU A 91 20.57 2.62 7.71
CA LEU A 91 20.92 3.52 6.61
C LEU A 91 20.61 4.96 7.00
N VAL A 92 21.63 5.83 6.99
CA VAL A 92 21.47 7.25 7.28
C VAL A 92 21.45 8.03 5.98
N ALA A 93 20.40 8.81 5.78
CA ALA A 93 20.22 9.60 4.57
C ALA A 93 19.67 11.00 4.88
N ALA A 94 20.05 11.97 4.07
CA ALA A 94 19.42 13.27 4.01
C ALA A 94 18.33 13.26 2.93
N VAL A 95 17.16 13.78 3.30
CA VAL A 95 15.96 13.79 2.48
C VAL A 95 15.35 15.19 2.48
N ASP A 96 14.67 15.54 1.40
CA ASP A 96 13.97 16.81 1.23
C ASP A 96 12.47 16.70 1.58
N ASP A 97 11.74 17.81 1.43
CA ASP A 97 10.29 17.85 1.61
C ASP A 97 9.54 16.97 0.61
N ASP A 98 10.05 16.85 -0.62
CA ASP A 98 9.41 16.08 -1.68
C ASP A 98 9.46 14.58 -1.35
N PHE A 99 10.57 14.09 -0.80
CA PHE A 99 10.67 12.73 -0.27
C PHE A 99 9.70 12.49 0.89
N ARG A 100 9.56 13.46 1.80
CA ARG A 100 8.62 13.34 2.92
C ARG A 100 7.18 13.20 2.43
N GLN A 101 6.80 14.00 1.44
CA GLN A 101 5.48 13.93 0.83
C GLN A 101 5.26 12.62 0.07
N MET A 102 6.24 12.17 -0.70
CA MET A 102 6.15 10.95 -1.51
C MET A 102 6.16 9.67 -0.66
N SER A 103 7.02 9.61 0.36
CA SER A 103 7.26 8.40 1.17
C SER A 103 6.11 8.06 2.12
N HIS A 104 5.18 9.01 2.37
CA HIS A 104 4.10 8.89 3.34
C HIS A 104 4.59 8.55 4.77
N ILE A 105 5.87 8.80 5.09
CA ILE A 105 6.41 8.59 6.44
C ILE A 105 5.74 9.57 7.39
N LYS A 106 5.21 9.03 8.49
CA LYS A 106 4.54 9.82 9.53
C LYS A 106 5.46 10.03 10.70
N LEU A 107 5.60 11.29 11.12
CA LEU A 107 6.25 11.62 12.36
C LEU A 107 5.34 11.19 13.52
N ILE A 108 5.88 10.33 14.40
CA ILE A 108 5.16 9.83 15.58
C ILE A 108 5.36 10.78 16.77
N GLU A 109 6.60 11.25 16.95
CA GLU A 109 7.01 12.08 18.08
C GLU A 109 8.10 13.08 17.66
N GLY A 110 8.15 14.23 18.32
CA GLY A 110 9.16 15.27 18.08
C GLY A 110 8.86 16.18 16.88
N ALA A 111 9.92 16.58 16.19
CA ALA A 111 9.88 17.40 14.98
C ALA A 111 10.78 16.79 13.90
N TRP A 112 10.54 17.15 12.63
CA TRP A 112 11.48 16.83 11.58
C TRP A 112 12.80 17.62 11.77
N PRO A 113 13.94 17.11 11.28
CA PRO A 113 15.21 17.84 11.38
C PRO A 113 15.13 19.15 10.60
N GLU A 114 15.49 20.26 11.26
CA GLU A 114 15.57 21.59 10.65
C GLU A 114 17.03 22.06 10.56
N SER A 115 17.90 21.57 11.46
CA SER A 115 19.30 21.94 11.54
C SER A 115 20.25 20.78 11.27
N ALA A 116 21.51 21.11 10.97
CA ALA A 116 22.58 20.11 10.95
C ALA A 116 22.67 19.41 12.32
N TYR A 117 22.95 18.10 12.31
CA TYR A 117 23.03 17.23 13.50
C TYR A 117 21.71 16.91 14.19
N GLU A 118 20.58 17.24 13.58
CA GLU A 118 19.28 16.69 13.97
C GLU A 118 18.93 15.49 13.08
N MET A 119 18.29 14.48 13.66
CA MET A 119 17.82 13.32 12.90
C MET A 119 16.51 12.80 13.46
N VAL A 120 15.74 12.16 12.60
CA VAL A 120 14.59 11.35 13.01
C VAL A 120 14.99 9.88 12.85
N ILE A 121 14.68 9.09 13.87
CA ILE A 121 14.95 7.65 13.89
C ILE A 121 13.64 6.91 13.58
N GLU A 122 13.74 5.90 12.71
CA GLU A 122 12.63 5.00 12.43
C GLU A 122 12.30 4.16 13.67
N GLN A 123 11.01 3.97 13.97
CA GLN A 123 10.57 3.36 15.22
C GLN A 123 11.12 1.95 15.43
N GLY A 124 11.20 1.13 14.38
CA GLY A 124 11.81 -0.19 14.41
C GLY A 124 13.29 -0.18 14.80
N GLN A 125 14.03 0.87 14.45
CA GLN A 125 15.45 1.01 14.80
C GLN A 125 15.69 1.30 16.28
N LEU A 126 14.70 1.81 17.01
CA LEU A 126 14.84 2.13 18.45
C LEU A 126 15.22 0.90 19.28
N SER A 127 14.86 -0.30 18.83
CA SER A 127 15.19 -1.57 19.51
C SER A 127 16.67 -1.96 19.44
N HIS A 128 17.46 -1.32 18.57
CA HIS A 128 18.89 -1.59 18.40
C HIS A 128 19.79 -0.75 19.31
N PHE A 129 19.21 0.20 20.06
CA PHE A 129 19.93 0.98 21.05
C PHE A 129 19.89 0.28 22.42
N ALA A 130 20.98 0.40 23.19
CA ALA A 130 21.07 -0.20 24.53
C ALA A 130 20.04 0.41 25.50
N GLU A 131 19.80 1.71 25.37
CA GLU A 131 18.71 2.45 26.01
C GLU A 131 17.87 3.09 24.91
N THR A 132 16.54 3.06 25.03
CA THR A 132 15.64 3.62 24.02
C THR A 132 15.79 5.14 23.98
N PRO A 133 16.28 5.73 22.87
CA PRO A 133 16.48 7.17 22.75
C PRO A 133 15.14 7.92 22.82
N GLN A 134 15.13 9.06 23.50
CA GLN A 134 14.01 10.00 23.53
C GLN A 134 14.32 11.25 22.69
N VAL A 135 13.29 12.04 22.40
CA VAL A 135 13.46 13.30 21.67
C VAL A 135 14.39 14.24 22.44
N GLY A 136 15.48 14.65 21.80
CA GLY A 136 16.49 15.53 22.37
C GLY A 136 17.75 14.81 22.86
N ASP A 137 17.75 13.47 22.90
CA ASP A 137 18.95 12.70 23.24
C ASP A 137 19.99 12.72 22.12
N THR A 138 21.26 12.59 22.50
CA THR A 138 22.38 12.40 21.55
C THR A 138 22.70 10.92 21.42
N VAL A 139 22.76 10.42 20.18
CA VAL A 139 22.87 8.98 19.85
C VAL A 139 24.11 8.64 19.04
#